data_AF-A0A929GXC4-F1
#
_entry.id   AF-A0A929GXC4-F1
#
_cell.length_a   1.000
_cell.length_b   1.000
_cell.length_c   1.000
_cell.angle_alpha   90.00
_cell.angle_beta   90.00
_cell.angle_gamma   90.00
#
_symmetry.space_group_name_H-M   'P 1'
#
loop_
_entity.id
_entity.type
_entity.pdbx_description
1 polymer ?
#
loop_
_entity_poly.entity_id
_entity_poly.type
_entity_poly.pdbx_seq_one_letter_code
_entity_poly.pdbx_strand_id
1 'polypeptide(L)'
;MNRQIGNDFVLKKDEIHVWHAQLGGLENSLDAFLEMLSKKELKRAHSFKFEKDRNKYIAGHGILRILLGRYTNLEPGKIQFSYGEFGKPGLAGLEEGEGLQFNYSQSGDAALCAFTIDGSLGVDIEKIRHIP
;
A
#
# COMPACT_ATOMS: atom_id res chain seq x y z
N MET A 1 -20.75 -1.49 -7.24
CA MET A 1 -21.03 -0.05 -7.37
C MET A 1 -19.80 0.58 -8.02
N ASN A 2 -19.82 0.72 -9.35
CA ASN A 2 -18.69 1.24 -10.12
C ASN A 2 -18.68 2.76 -10.04
N ARG A 3 -17.72 3.37 -9.34
CA ARG A 3 -17.49 4.81 -9.41
C ARG A 3 -16.61 5.13 -10.62
N GLN A 4 -17.02 6.16 -11.36
CA GLN A 4 -16.27 6.78 -12.46
C GLN A 4 -14.88 7.19 -12.00
N ILE A 5 -13.87 6.87 -12.80
CA ILE A 5 -12.48 7.31 -12.62
C ILE A 5 -12.43 8.81 -12.92
N GLY A 6 -12.53 9.65 -11.89
CA GLY A 6 -12.47 11.11 -12.02
C GLY A 6 -12.19 11.77 -10.69
N ASN A 7 -10.97 12.34 -10.54
CA ASN A 7 -10.48 13.03 -9.34
C ASN A 7 -10.34 12.21 -8.03
N ASP A 8 -10.35 10.87 -8.07
CA ASP A 8 -10.28 10.01 -6.87
C ASP A 8 -8.96 10.07 -6.06
N PHE A 9 -7.97 10.85 -6.49
CA PHE A 9 -6.63 10.92 -5.89
C PHE A 9 -6.28 12.30 -5.32
N VAL A 10 -7.27 13.18 -5.15
CA VAL A 10 -7.12 14.45 -4.43
C VAL A 10 -7.84 14.34 -3.10
N LEU A 11 -7.11 14.43 -1.99
CA LEU A 11 -7.66 14.46 -0.64
C LEU A 11 -7.98 15.90 -0.25
N LYS A 12 -9.21 16.17 0.21
CA LYS A 12 -9.52 17.42 0.91
C LYS A 12 -9.31 17.25 2.40
N LYS A 13 -9.35 18.39 3.09
CA LYS A 13 -9.39 18.40 4.55
C LYS A 13 -10.57 17.56 5.07
N ASP A 14 -10.33 16.79 6.12
CA ASP A 14 -11.26 15.87 6.78
C ASP A 14 -11.72 14.69 5.90
N GLU A 15 -11.05 14.44 4.76
CA GLU A 15 -11.32 13.27 3.91
C GLU A 15 -10.33 12.12 4.18
N ILE A 16 -10.87 10.91 4.20
CA ILE A 16 -10.08 9.68 4.20
C ILE A 16 -10.48 8.88 2.98
N HIS A 17 -9.50 8.54 2.16
CA HIS A 17 -9.69 7.62 1.05
C HIS A 17 -9.22 6.23 1.45
N VAL A 18 -10.09 5.24 1.29
CA VAL A 18 -9.78 3.83 1.58
C VAL A 18 -9.93 3.00 0.31
N TRP A 19 -8.85 2.33 -0.06
CA TRP A 19 -8.78 1.43 -1.20
C TRP A 19 -8.71 -0.01 -0.71
N HIS A 20 -9.56 -0.86 -1.29
CA HIS A 20 -9.53 -2.30 -1.08
C HIS A 20 -9.05 -2.99 -2.36
N ALA A 21 -8.09 -3.89 -2.22
CA ALA A 21 -7.56 -4.67 -3.33
C ALA A 21 -7.62 -6.16 -3.06
N GLN A 22 -8.05 -6.91 -4.06
CA GLN A 22 -7.92 -8.36 -4.12
C GLN A 22 -6.55 -8.69 -4.73
N LEU A 23 -5.69 -9.38 -3.99
CA LEU A 23 -4.32 -9.71 -4.37
C LEU A 23 -4.22 -11.03 -5.16
N GLY A 24 -5.17 -11.93 -4.96
CA GLY A 24 -5.24 -13.17 -5.74
C GLY A 24 -5.65 -12.90 -7.19
N GLY A 25 -5.05 -13.59 -8.15
CA GLY A 25 -5.33 -13.41 -9.58
C GLY A 25 -4.47 -12.33 -10.27
N LEU A 26 -3.48 -11.76 -9.56
CA LEU A 26 -2.59 -10.73 -10.09
C LEU A 26 -1.25 -11.28 -10.60
N GLU A 27 -1.17 -12.58 -10.87
CA GLU A 27 0.08 -13.26 -11.27
C GLU A 27 0.68 -12.65 -12.55
N ASN A 28 -0.17 -12.27 -13.50
CA ASN A 28 0.25 -11.65 -14.77
C ASN A 28 0.80 -10.22 -14.62
N SER A 29 0.63 -9.59 -13.45
CA SER A 29 1.11 -8.23 -13.19
C SER A 29 2.35 -8.20 -12.29
N LEU A 30 2.83 -9.36 -11.83
CA LEU A 30 3.94 -9.43 -10.87
C LEU A 30 5.24 -8.83 -11.41
N ASP A 31 5.57 -9.04 -12.68
CA ASP A 31 6.78 -8.48 -13.28
C ASP A 31 6.76 -6.95 -13.27
N ALA A 32 5.62 -6.35 -13.65
CA ALA A 32 5.45 -4.90 -13.59
C ALA A 32 5.52 -4.37 -12.16
N PHE A 33 4.99 -5.10 -11.18
CA PHE A 33 5.12 -4.71 -9.77
C PHE A 33 6.57 -4.81 -9.29
N LEU A 34 7.28 -5.88 -9.64
CA LEU A 34 8.69 -6.08 -9.26
C LEU A 34 9.58 -4.92 -9.72
N GLU A 35 9.34 -4.37 -10.92
CA GLU A 35 10.07 -3.20 -11.44
C GLU A 35 9.88 -1.93 -10.59
N MET A 36 8.77 -1.81 -9.86
CA MET A 36 8.45 -0.66 -9.01
C MET A 36 9.00 -0.80 -7.58
N LEU A 37 9.30 -2.02 -7.13
CA LEU A 37 9.70 -2.28 -5.75
C LEU A 37 11.12 -1.77 -5.47
N SER A 38 11.32 -1.20 -4.27
CA SER A 38 12.65 -0.85 -3.81
C SER A 38 13.49 -2.09 -3.51
N LYS A 39 14.82 -1.92 -3.45
CA LYS A 39 15.75 -2.99 -3.02
C LYS A 39 15.36 -3.62 -1.67
N LYS A 40 14.84 -2.82 -0.73
CA LYS A 40 14.39 -3.30 0.59
C LYS A 40 13.17 -4.20 0.46
N GLU A 41 12.19 -3.79 -0.35
CA GLU A 41 10.99 -4.58 -0.59
C GLU A 41 11.30 -5.85 -1.40
N LEU A 42 12.16 -5.77 -2.41
CA LEU A 42 12.62 -6.95 -3.15
C LEU A 42 13.30 -7.96 -2.22
N LYS A 43 14.21 -7.49 -1.36
CA LYS A 43 14.85 -8.35 -0.35
C LYS A 43 13.82 -9.00 0.58
N ARG A 44 12.78 -8.25 1.00
CA ARG A 44 11.69 -8.78 1.82
C ARG A 44 10.85 -9.81 1.05
N ALA A 45 10.49 -9.53 -0.20
CA ALA A 45 9.76 -10.46 -1.07
C ALA A 45 10.52 -11.78 -1.23
N HIS A 46 11.83 -11.73 -1.48
CA HIS A 46 12.67 -12.92 -1.60
C HIS A 46 12.86 -13.70 -0.29
N SER A 47 12.56 -13.10 0.87
CA SER A 47 12.65 -13.79 2.16
C SER A 47 11.46 -14.70 2.48
N PHE A 48 10.36 -14.61 1.72
CA PHE A 48 9.20 -15.48 1.93
C PHE A 48 9.50 -16.91 1.48
N LYS A 49 9.15 -17.88 2.34
CA LYS A 49 9.32 -19.31 2.07
C LYS A 49 8.39 -19.82 0.97
N PHE A 50 7.14 -19.35 0.96
CA PHE A 50 6.12 -19.80 0.01
C PHE A 50 5.90 -18.76 -1.08
N GLU A 51 5.89 -19.22 -2.33
CA GLU A 51 5.65 -18.39 -3.50
C GLU A 51 4.33 -17.61 -3.42
N LYS A 52 3.26 -18.25 -2.94
CA LYS A 52 1.97 -17.58 -2.76
C LYS A 52 2.06 -16.34 -1.85
N ASP A 53 2.87 -16.40 -0.79
CA ASP A 53 2.98 -15.30 0.18
C ASP A 53 3.88 -14.20 -0.39
N ARG A 54 4.94 -14.60 -1.11
CA ARG A 54 5.78 -13.70 -1.90
C ARG A 54 4.98 -12.92 -2.94
N ASN A 55 4.17 -13.60 -3.73
CA ASN A 55 3.39 -12.99 -4.81
C ASN A 55 2.37 -11.99 -4.26
N LYS A 56 1.71 -12.32 -3.14
CA LYS A 56 0.81 -11.39 -2.45
C LYS A 56 1.54 -10.16 -1.91
N TYR A 57 2.71 -10.36 -1.31
CA TYR A 57 3.53 -9.25 -0.85
C TYR A 57 3.92 -8.32 -2.02
N ILE A 58 4.36 -8.88 -3.16
CA ILE A 58 4.71 -8.11 -4.36
C ILE A 58 3.50 -7.35 -4.88
N ALA A 59 2.35 -8.01 -5.04
CA ALA A 59 1.13 -7.39 -5.55
C ALA A 59 0.65 -6.26 -4.63
N GLY A 60 0.61 -6.51 -3.32
CA GLY A 60 0.18 -5.53 -2.33
C GLY A 60 1.07 -4.29 -2.30
N HIS A 61 2.39 -4.47 -2.29
CA HIS A 61 3.35 -3.37 -2.34
C HIS A 61 3.36 -2.64 -3.69
N GLY A 62 3.17 -3.36 -4.80
CA GLY A 62 3.02 -2.77 -6.13
C GLY A 62 1.81 -1.83 -6.19
N ILE A 63 0.65 -2.30 -5.69
CA ILE A 63 -0.57 -1.50 -5.60
C ILE A 63 -0.37 -0.29 -4.69
N LEU A 64 0.22 -0.47 -3.51
CA LEU A 64 0.52 0.64 -2.59
C LEU A 64 1.36 1.72 -3.28
N ARG A 65 2.42 1.33 -4.00
CA ARG A 65 3.28 2.27 -4.73
C ARG A 65 2.54 2.97 -5.86
N ILE A 66 1.66 2.29 -6.58
CA ILE A 66 0.81 2.90 -7.61
C ILE A 66 -0.10 3.95 -6.99
N LEU A 67 -0.80 3.62 -5.90
CA LEU A 67 -1.71 4.54 -5.22
C LEU A 67 -0.95 5.76 -4.68
N LEU A 68 0.19 5.56 -4.02
CA LEU A 68 1.06 6.64 -3.55
C LEU A 68 1.55 7.52 -4.71
N GLY A 69 1.94 6.92 -5.83
CA GLY A 69 2.32 7.67 -7.03
C GLY A 69 1.19 8.55 -7.56
N ARG A 70 -0.07 8.10 -7.45
CA ARG A 70 -1.24 8.93 -7.83
C ARG A 70 -1.46 10.10 -6.88
N TYR A 71 -1.36 9.90 -5.56
CA TYR A 71 -1.53 10.98 -4.58
C TYR A 71 -0.37 11.98 -4.54
N THR A 72 0.85 11.52 -4.81
CA THR A 72 2.06 12.36 -4.75
C THR A 72 2.50 12.90 -6.11
N ASN A 73 1.87 12.45 -7.19
CA ASN A 73 2.28 12.72 -8.57
C ASN A 73 3.75 12.30 -8.86
N LEU A 74 4.21 11.22 -8.22
CA LEU A 74 5.54 10.64 -8.42
C LEU A 74 5.41 9.29 -9.13
N GLU A 75 6.46 8.89 -9.84
CA GLU A 75 6.53 7.53 -10.37
C GLU A 75 6.57 6.51 -9.21
N PRO A 76 5.83 5.39 -9.29
CA PRO A 76 5.76 4.39 -8.22
C PRO A 76 7.12 3.89 -7.71
N GLY A 77 8.10 3.71 -8.60
CA GLY A 77 9.46 3.29 -8.25
C GLY A 77 10.33 4.38 -7.58
N LYS A 78 9.92 5.65 -7.69
CA LYS A 78 10.62 6.79 -7.07
C LYS A 78 10.12 7.10 -5.65
N ILE A 79 9.01 6.49 -5.22
CA ILE A 79 8.51 6.63 -3.85
C ILE A 79 9.54 6.09 -2.85
N GLN A 80 9.96 6.96 -1.93
CA GLN A 80 10.86 6.63 -0.84
C GLN A 80 10.08 6.56 0.48
N PHE A 81 10.19 5.42 1.15
CA PHE A 81 9.57 5.23 2.47
C PHE A 81 10.54 5.62 3.58
N SER A 82 10.05 6.42 4.53
CA SER A 82 10.65 6.58 5.86
C SER A 82 10.05 5.56 6.83
N TYR A 83 10.69 5.35 7.97
CA TYR A 83 10.20 4.46 9.02
C TYR A 83 10.32 5.22 10.34
N GLY A 84 9.18 5.51 10.98
CA GLY A 84 9.14 6.19 12.28
C GLY A 84 9.62 5.31 13.44
N GLU A 85 9.60 5.84 14.66
CA GLU A 85 10.12 5.17 15.87
C GLU A 85 9.53 3.77 16.10
N PHE A 86 8.28 3.53 15.70
CA PHE A 86 7.59 2.23 15.87
C PHE A 86 7.64 1.34 14.62
N GLY A 87 8.45 1.69 13.62
CA GLY A 87 8.56 0.95 12.36
C GLY A 87 7.38 1.15 11.39
N LYS A 88 6.45 2.06 11.72
CA LYS A 88 5.37 2.46 10.80
C LYS A 88 5.98 3.12 9.56
N PRO A 89 5.64 2.67 8.34
CA PRO A 89 6.14 3.30 7.14
C PRO A 89 5.47 4.66 6.92
N GLY A 90 6.28 5.67 6.60
CA GLY A 90 5.86 7.00 6.16
C GLY A 90 6.49 7.36 4.82
N LEU A 91 6.25 8.57 4.32
CA LEU A 91 6.94 9.10 3.13
C LEU A 91 8.19 9.86 3.55
N ALA A 92 9.30 9.65 2.85
CA ALA A 92 10.54 10.37 3.11
C ALA A 92 10.37 11.87 2.76
N GLY A 93 10.99 12.74 3.58
CA GLY A 93 10.91 14.20 3.39
C GLY A 93 9.63 14.85 3.94
N LEU A 94 8.78 14.07 4.64
CA LEU A 94 7.63 14.57 5.39
C LEU A 94 7.72 14.05 6.83
N GLU A 95 7.44 14.92 7.78
CA GLU A 95 7.33 14.54 9.19
C GLU A 95 5.98 13.85 9.46
N GLU A 96 5.90 13.09 10.56
CA GLU A 96 4.66 12.44 10.94
C GLU A 96 3.58 13.49 11.27
N GLY A 97 2.41 13.36 10.65
CA GLY A 97 1.30 14.33 10.78
C GLY A 97 1.36 15.51 9.81
N GLU A 98 2.38 15.59 8.95
CA GLU A 98 2.46 16.61 7.89
C GLU A 98 2.20 16.01 6.50
N GLY A 99 1.39 16.70 5.69
CA GLY A 99 1.12 16.29 4.31
C GLY A 99 0.41 14.94 4.19
N LEU A 100 0.70 14.20 3.12
CA LEU A 100 0.05 12.91 2.84
C LEU A 100 0.49 11.84 3.83
N GLN A 101 -0.46 11.31 4.59
CA GLN A 101 -0.30 10.21 5.51
C GLN A 101 -0.99 8.97 4.95
N PHE A 102 -0.42 7.78 5.18
CA PHE A 102 -1.02 6.53 4.73
C PHE A 102 -0.90 5.41 5.75
N ASN A 103 -1.75 4.40 5.61
CA ASN A 103 -1.63 3.14 6.31
C ASN A 103 -1.94 1.97 5.37
N TYR A 104 -1.27 0.85 5.60
CA TYR A 104 -1.38 -0.37 4.79
C TYR A 104 -1.57 -1.57 5.69
N SER A 105 -2.62 -2.36 5.45
CA SER A 105 -2.85 -3.64 6.10
C SER A 105 -3.17 -4.70 5.04
N GLN A 106 -2.79 -5.95 5.30
CA GLN A 106 -2.98 -7.07 4.39
C GLN A 106 -3.28 -8.33 5.19
N SER A 107 -4.36 -9.03 4.83
CA SER A 107 -4.70 -10.33 5.43
C SER A 107 -5.31 -11.26 4.38
N GLY A 108 -4.81 -12.49 4.32
CA GLY A 108 -5.18 -13.44 3.27
C GLY A 108 -4.85 -12.92 1.88
N ASP A 109 -5.87 -12.78 1.04
CA ASP A 109 -5.78 -12.30 -0.35
C ASP A 109 -6.28 -10.87 -0.49
N ALA A 110 -6.46 -10.13 0.61
CA ALA A 110 -6.97 -8.77 0.60
C ALA A 110 -5.92 -7.80 1.17
N ALA A 111 -5.89 -6.59 0.61
CA ALA A 111 -5.15 -5.46 1.14
C ALA A 111 -6.05 -4.23 1.28
N LEU A 112 -5.80 -3.46 2.33
CA LEU A 112 -6.37 -2.14 2.55
C LEU A 112 -5.26 -1.09 2.54
N CYS A 113 -5.47 -0.03 1.76
CA CYS A 113 -4.64 1.17 1.78
C CYS A 113 -5.54 2.35 2.16
N ALA A 114 -5.19 3.07 3.20
CA ALA A 114 -5.93 4.27 3.61
C ALA A 114 -5.01 5.49 3.57
N PHE A 115 -5.57 6.64 3.18
CA PHE A 115 -4.84 7.90 2.94
C PHE A 115 -5.62 9.08 3.52
N THR A 116 -4.90 10.03 4.13
CA THR A 116 -5.41 11.33 4.62
C THR A 116 -4.34 12.40 4.45
N ILE A 117 -4.73 13.66 4.48
CA ILE A 117 -3.80 14.79 4.67
C ILE A 117 -3.89 15.39 6.07
N ASP A 118 -4.81 14.90 6.91
CA ASP A 118 -5.03 15.37 8.28
C ASP A 118 -4.69 14.28 9.29
N GLY A 119 -3.65 14.55 10.10
CA GLY A 119 -3.32 13.75 11.27
C GLY A 119 -2.90 12.31 10.95
N SER A 120 -2.97 11.45 11.97
CA SER A 120 -2.58 10.04 11.86
C SER A 120 -3.78 9.13 11.59
N LEU A 121 -3.57 8.08 10.80
CA LEU A 121 -4.59 7.07 10.52
C LEU A 121 -4.04 5.65 10.67
N GLY A 122 -4.94 4.71 10.97
CA GLY A 122 -4.69 3.27 10.97
C GLY A 122 -5.86 2.53 10.33
N VAL A 123 -5.58 1.53 9.50
CA VAL A 123 -6.57 0.63 8.92
C VAL A 123 -6.15 -0.80 9.19
N ASP A 124 -7.12 -1.67 9.46
CA ASP A 124 -6.84 -3.09 9.68
C ASP A 124 -7.82 -3.96 8.91
N ILE A 125 -7.32 -5.10 8.43
CA ILE A 125 -8.11 -6.13 7.78
C ILE A 125 -7.66 -7.48 8.29
N GLU A 126 -8.62 -8.31 8.70
CA GLU A 126 -8.33 -9.67 9.11
C GLU A 126 -9.25 -10.69 8.42
N LYS A 127 -8.63 -11.73 7.86
CA LYS A 127 -9.36 -12.87 7.33
C LYS A 127 -9.93 -13.66 8.51
N ILE A 128 -11.25 -13.69 8.63
CA ILE A 128 -11.95 -14.53 9.61
C ILE A 128 -11.51 -15.98 9.44
N ARG A 129 -11.05 -16.60 10.54
CA ARG A 129 -10.72 -18.02 10.61
C ARG A 129 -11.62 -18.65 11.67
N HIS A 130 -12.26 -19.75 11.34
CA HIS A 130 -12.86 -20.59 12.37
C HIS A 130 -11.75 -21.23 13.19
N ILE A 131 -11.76 -20.95 14.49
CA ILE A 131 -10.93 -21.65 15.47
C ILE A 131 -11.72 -22.90 15.86
N PRO A 132 -11.15 -24.12 15.74
CA PRO A 132 -11.78 -25.36 16.17
C PRO A 132 -12.14 -25.37 17.65
#